data_AF-A0ABD0QJT9-F1
#
_entry.id   AF-A0ABD0QJT9-F1
#
_cell.length_a   1.000
_cell.length_b   1.000
_cell.length_c   1.000
_cell.angle_alpha   90.00
_cell.angle_beta   90.00
_cell.angle_gamma   90.00
#
_symmetry.space_group_name_H-M   'P 1'
#
loop_
_entity.id
_entity.type
_entity.pdbx_description
1 polymer ?
#
loop_
_entity_poly.entity_id
_entity_poly.type
_entity_poly.pdbx_seq_one_letter_code
_entity_poly.pdbx_strand_id
1 'polypeptide(L)'
;FPNNNVMSFASIVAHELGHNLGMNHDDGRNCKCDAAHCIMNSGATGSRNFSSCSADDFEKTILNSGGRCLLNIPRPDEAYSAPFCGNKLVDVGEECDCGSEE
;
A
#
# COMPACT_ATOMS: atom_id res chain seq x y z
N PHE A 1 -9.07 17.95 -9.44
CA PHE A 1 -9.46 17.38 -8.13
C PHE A 1 -9.65 18.51 -7.13
N PRO A 2 -10.86 19.07 -6.95
CA PRO A 2 -11.09 20.29 -6.17
C PRO A 2 -11.39 20.03 -4.67
N ASN A 3 -11.32 18.77 -4.22
CA ASN A 3 -11.53 18.42 -2.82
C ASN A 3 -10.18 18.09 -2.18
N ASN A 4 -9.75 18.93 -1.24
CA ASN A 4 -8.48 18.84 -0.47
C ASN A 4 -8.42 17.62 0.48
N ASN A 5 -9.06 16.50 0.15
CA ASN A 5 -8.99 15.29 0.96
C ASN A 5 -7.88 14.37 0.46
N VAL A 6 -6.64 14.68 0.88
CA VAL A 6 -5.44 13.90 0.56
C VAL A 6 -5.60 12.44 0.98
N MET A 7 -6.31 12.16 2.07
CA MET A 7 -6.54 10.80 2.55
C MET A 7 -7.43 9.98 1.60
N SER A 8 -8.53 10.57 1.13
CA SER A 8 -9.39 9.91 0.14
C SER A 8 -8.65 9.67 -1.18
N PHE A 9 -7.84 10.64 -1.62
CA PHE A 9 -7.02 10.48 -2.82
C PHE A 9 -5.97 9.37 -2.64
N ALA A 10 -5.25 9.34 -1.51
CA ALA A 10 -4.29 8.30 -1.20
C ALA A 10 -4.94 6.91 -1.15
N SER A 11 -6.14 6.79 -0.60
CA SER A 11 -6.92 5.54 -0.59
C SER A 11 -7.24 5.05 -2.01
N ILE A 12 -7.62 5.95 -2.92
CA ILE A 12 -7.84 5.61 -4.34
C ILE A 12 -6.55 5.16 -5.01
N VAL A 13 -5.44 5.89 -4.81
CA VAL A 13 -4.14 5.49 -5.37
C VAL A 13 -3.72 4.11 -4.85
N ALA A 14 -3.92 3.84 -3.56
CA ALA A 14 -3.65 2.54 -2.95
C ALA A 14 -4.55 1.43 -3.54
N HIS A 15 -5.82 1.72 -3.82
CA HIS A 15 -6.74 0.79 -4.48
C HIS A 15 -6.26 0.37 -5.87
N GLU A 16 -5.92 1.34 -6.72
CA GLU A 16 -5.46 1.07 -8.08
C GLU A 16 -4.08 0.37 -8.10
N LEU A 17 -3.19 0.73 -7.17
CA LEU A 17 -1.93 0.00 -6.99
C LEU A 17 -2.18 -1.43 -6.48
N GLY A 18 -3.17 -1.64 -5.62
CA GLY A 18 -3.60 -2.96 -5.18
C GLY A 18 -4.01 -3.85 -6.35
N HIS A 19 -4.75 -3.31 -7.33
CA HIS A 19 -5.06 -4.01 -8.57
C HIS A 19 -3.81 -4.37 -9.39
N ASN A 20 -2.84 -3.46 -9.53
CA ASN A 20 -1.55 -3.78 -10.17
C ASN A 20 -0.79 -4.90 -9.43
N LEU A 21 -1.01 -5.03 -8.13
CA LEU A 21 -0.44 -6.07 -7.26
C LEU A 21 -1.33 -7.32 -7.14
N GLY A 22 -2.34 -7.44 -8.00
CA GLY A 22 -3.19 -8.63 -8.15
C GLY A 22 -4.34 -8.77 -7.16
N MET A 23 -4.60 -7.74 -6.35
CA MET A 23 -5.73 -7.73 -5.41
C MET A 23 -7.05 -7.51 -6.15
N ASN A 24 -8.08 -8.29 -5.81
CA ASN A 24 -9.45 -8.12 -6.32
C ASN A 24 -10.33 -7.40 -5.31
N HIS A 25 -11.52 -6.97 -5.77
CA HIS A 25 -12.50 -6.39 -4.86
C HIS A 25 -12.93 -7.35 -3.75
N ASP A 26 -13.26 -6.78 -2.58
CA ASP A 26 -13.73 -7.51 -1.40
C ASP A 26 -15.22 -7.90 -1.48
N ASP A 27 -15.97 -7.29 -2.41
CA ASP A 27 -17.42 -7.40 -2.53
C ASP A 27 -17.89 -8.84 -2.75
N GLY A 28 -18.85 -9.29 -1.94
CA GLY A 28 -19.40 -10.64 -2.01
C GLY A 28 -18.46 -11.75 -1.52
N ARG A 29 -17.28 -11.41 -1.00
CA ARG A 29 -16.32 -12.34 -0.38
C ARG A 29 -16.42 -12.28 1.13
N ASN A 30 -16.07 -13.37 1.80
CA ASN A 30 -15.98 -13.42 3.27
C ASN A 30 -14.60 -12.92 3.73
N CYS A 31 -14.36 -11.62 3.60
CA CYS A 31 -13.09 -10.98 3.96
C CYS A 31 -13.15 -10.41 5.38
N LYS A 32 -12.06 -10.53 6.14
CA LYS A 32 -11.91 -9.82 7.42
C LYS A 32 -11.33 -8.44 7.16
N CYS A 33 -11.94 -7.43 7.77
CA CYS A 33 -11.52 -6.04 7.71
C CYS A 33 -11.71 -5.40 9.09
N ASP A 34 -10.67 -4.74 9.63
CA ASP A 34 -10.75 -4.06 10.94
C ASP A 34 -11.47 -2.70 10.86
N ALA A 35 -11.96 -2.34 9.68
CA ALA A 35 -12.77 -1.16 9.41
C ALA A 35 -14.12 -1.57 8.77
N ALA A 36 -15.05 -0.63 8.65
CA ALA A 36 -16.34 -0.89 8.00
C ALA A 36 -16.18 -1.33 6.53
N HIS A 37 -15.18 -0.77 5.84
CA HIS A 37 -14.79 -1.13 4.49
C HIS A 37 -13.26 -1.10 4.38
N CYS A 38 -12.69 -1.95 3.54
CA CYS A 38 -11.25 -2.00 3.26
C CYS A 38 -10.93 -1.31 1.93
N ILE A 39 -9.65 -1.09 1.66
CA ILE A 39 -9.15 -0.38 0.47
C ILE A 39 -9.71 -1.00 -0.80
N MET A 40 -9.82 -2.33 -0.88
CA MET A 40 -10.32 -3.03 -2.06
C MET A 40 -11.86 -3.16 -2.10
N ASN A 41 -12.62 -2.41 -1.30
CA ASN A 41 -14.05 -2.29 -1.54
C ASN A 41 -14.31 -1.60 -2.89
N SER A 42 -15.32 -2.04 -3.64
CA SER A 42 -15.70 -1.45 -4.93
C SER A 42 -16.10 0.03 -4.85
N GLY A 43 -16.52 0.50 -3.68
CA GLY A 43 -16.80 1.90 -3.40
C GLY A 43 -15.58 2.68 -2.89
N ALA A 44 -15.46 3.94 -3.29
CA ALA A 44 -14.45 4.86 -2.76
C ALA A 44 -14.77 5.25 -1.30
N THR A 45 -14.26 4.48 -0.34
CA THR A 45 -14.58 4.64 1.09
C THR A 45 -13.60 5.50 1.88
N GLY A 46 -12.40 5.76 1.33
CA GLY A 46 -11.33 6.45 2.07
C GLY A 46 -10.67 5.58 3.14
N SER A 47 -10.88 4.26 3.11
CA SER A 47 -10.26 3.31 4.04
C SER A 47 -8.74 3.28 3.90
N ARG A 48 -8.08 2.90 4.99
CA ARG A 48 -6.62 2.75 5.09
C ARG A 48 -6.18 1.31 5.32
N ASN A 49 -7.14 0.39 5.44
CA ASN A 49 -6.88 -1.00 5.80
C ASN A 49 -7.11 -1.88 4.58
N PHE A 50 -6.17 -2.80 4.32
CA PHE A 50 -6.41 -3.92 3.42
C PHE A 50 -7.14 -5.04 4.14
N SER A 51 -7.93 -5.83 3.40
CA SER A 51 -8.66 -6.96 3.97
C SER A 51 -7.79 -8.22 4.00
N SER A 52 -8.24 -9.25 4.71
CA SER A 52 -7.59 -10.57 4.65
C SER A 52 -7.56 -11.13 3.23
N CYS A 53 -8.58 -10.86 2.42
CA CYS A 53 -8.63 -11.29 1.03
C CYS A 53 -7.61 -10.57 0.15
N SER A 54 -7.40 -9.27 0.39
CA SER A 54 -6.37 -8.51 -0.32
C SER A 54 -4.97 -9.07 -0.02
N ALA A 55 -4.71 -9.46 1.23
CA ALA A 55 -3.46 -10.11 1.63
C ALA A 55 -3.27 -11.46 0.91
N ASP A 56 -4.29 -12.32 0.89
CA ASP A 56 -4.24 -13.62 0.20
C ASP A 56 -4.00 -13.46 -1.32
N ASP A 57 -4.63 -12.48 -1.96
CA ASP A 57 -4.50 -12.22 -3.40
C ASP A 57 -3.10 -11.70 -3.75
N PHE A 58 -2.55 -10.81 -2.91
CA PHE A 58 -1.18 -10.32 -3.05
C PHE A 58 -0.16 -11.45 -2.88
N GLU A 59 -0.30 -12.27 -1.85
CA GLU A 59 0.59 -13.41 -1.60
C GLU A 59 0.60 -14.36 -2.81
N LYS A 60 -0.57 -14.72 -3.34
CA LYS A 60 -0.67 -15.54 -4.56
C LYS A 60 0.07 -14.91 -5.73
N THR A 61 -0.03 -13.59 -5.90
CA THR A 61 0.65 -12.86 -6.99
C THR A 61 2.16 -12.96 -6.86
N ILE A 62 2.70 -12.74 -5.66
CA ILE A 62 4.14 -12.86 -5.39
C ILE A 62 4.63 -14.31 -5.57
N LEU A 63 3.92 -15.28 -5.01
CA LEU A 63 4.29 -16.71 -5.12
C LEU A 63 4.26 -17.21 -6.58
N ASN A 64 3.37 -16.67 -7.41
CA ASN A 64 3.31 -16.96 -8.85
C ASN A 64 4.32 -16.16 -9.67
N SER A 65 5.44 -15.74 -9.07
CA SER A 65 6.50 -14.99 -9.74
C SER A 65 6.12 -13.58 -10.24
N GLY A 66 5.00 -13.02 -9.77
CA GLY A 66 4.69 -11.60 -9.93
C GLY A 66 5.64 -10.71 -9.12
N GLY A 67 5.72 -9.42 -9.48
CA GLY A 67 6.42 -8.42 -8.66
C GLY A 67 7.95 -8.54 -8.59
N ARG A 68 8.61 -9.34 -9.45
CA ARG A 68 10.08 -9.50 -9.43
C ARG A 68 10.86 -8.18 -9.54
N CYS A 69 10.31 -7.19 -10.25
CA CYS A 69 10.89 -5.85 -10.37
C CYS A 69 10.74 -4.98 -9.12
N LEU A 70 10.06 -5.44 -8.06
CA LEU A 70 9.86 -4.73 -6.81
C LEU A 70 10.80 -5.24 -5.70
N LEU A 71 11.70 -6.18 -6.02
CA LEU A 71 12.62 -6.78 -5.04
C LEU A 71 13.88 -5.94 -4.81
N ASN A 72 14.15 -4.94 -5.65
CA ASN A 72 15.25 -4.01 -5.42
C ASN A 72 14.79 -2.87 -4.50
N ILE A 73 15.64 -2.55 -3.53
CA ILE A 73 15.49 -1.36 -2.69
C ILE A 73 16.08 -0.17 -3.47
N PRO A 74 15.34 0.95 -3.64
CA PRO A 74 15.85 2.13 -4.33
C PRO A 74 17.03 2.74 -3.55
N ARG A 75 17.93 3.42 -4.25
CA ARG A 75 19.03 4.14 -3.58
C ARG A 75 18.50 5.43 -2.93
N PRO A 76 19.15 5.93 -1.86
CA PRO A 76 18.72 7.17 -1.20
C PRO A 76 18.63 8.38 -2.15
N ASP A 77 19.52 8.46 -3.15
CA ASP A 77 19.53 9.53 -4.15
C ASP A 77 18.47 9.37 -5.27
N GLU A 78 17.75 8.24 -5.28
CA GLU A 78 16.65 7.94 -6.22
C GLU A 78 15.27 8.05 -5.57
N ALA A 79 15.19 8.30 -4.26
CA ALA A 79 13.94 8.48 -3.54
C ALA A 79 13.27 9.80 -3.97
N TYR A 80 12.08 9.71 -4.58
CA TYR A 80 11.32 10.86 -5.06
C TYR A 80 10.52 11.60 -3.95
N SER A 81 10.71 11.21 -2.69
CA SER A 81 10.06 11.79 -1.51
C SER A 81 11.01 12.66 -0.69
N ALA A 82 10.43 13.56 0.12
CA ALA A 82 11.20 14.25 1.15
C ALA A 82 11.70 13.22 2.19
N PRO A 83 12.96 13.31 2.66
CA PRO A 83 13.50 12.41 3.69
C PRO A 83 12.61 12.34 4.93
N PHE A 84 12.36 11.13 5.44
CA PHE A 84 11.55 10.92 6.64
C PHE A 84 12.04 9.72 7.47
N CYS A 85 12.63 10.02 8.62
CA CYS A 85 13.04 9.00 9.58
C CYS A 85 11.83 8.29 10.20
N GLY A 86 11.75 6.97 9.99
CA GLY A 86 10.73 6.08 10.49
C GLY A 86 9.83 5.49 9.41
N ASN A 87 10.09 5.75 8.12
CA ASN A 87 9.34 5.15 7.00
C ASN A 87 9.93 3.80 6.53
N LYS A 88 11.03 3.34 7.13
CA LYS A 88 11.77 2.12 6.79
C LYS A 88 12.51 2.17 5.45
N LEU A 89 12.79 3.38 4.94
CA LEU A 89 13.63 3.63 3.78
C LEU A 89 14.79 4.51 4.23
N VAL A 90 16.02 4.07 3.97
CA VAL A 90 17.20 4.91 4.27
C VAL A 90 17.23 6.07 3.28
N ASP A 91 16.91 7.27 3.76
CA ASP A 91 16.90 8.50 2.96
C ASP A 91 18.26 9.24 3.02
N VAL A 92 18.42 10.27 2.18
CA VAL A 92 19.63 11.09 2.18
C VAL A 92 19.83 11.76 3.54
N GLY A 93 20.96 11.46 4.19
CA GLY A 93 21.32 11.99 5.50
C GLY A 93 21.09 11.01 6.65
N GLU A 94 20.53 9.82 6.38
CA GLU A 94 20.30 8.78 7.37
C GLU A 94 21.37 7.69 7.29
N GLU A 95 21.82 7.20 8.44
CA GLU A 95 22.68 6.02 8.54
C GLU A 95 21.86 4.73 8.55
N CYS A 96 20.63 4.80 9.07
CA CYS A 96 19.67 3.72 9.15
C CYS A 96 18.24 4.27 9.35
N ASP A 97 17.24 3.47 8.94
CA ASP A 97 15.83 3.68 9.30
C ASP A 97 15.20 2.32 9.60
N CYS A 98 14.83 2.09 10.87
CA CYS A 98 14.19 0.86 11.34
C CYS A 98 12.67 1.01 11.59
N GLY A 99 12.08 2.15 11.23
CA GLY A 99 10.69 2.49 11.53
C GLY A 99 10.55 3.42 12.74
N SER A 100 9.30 3.79 13.04
CA SER A 100 8.96 4.57 14.24
C SER A 100 9.18 3.78 15.54
N GLU A 101 9.47 4.48 16.64
CA GLU A 101 9.32 3.90 17.97
C GLU A 101 7.84 3.52 18.17
N GLU A 102 7.58 2.24 18.49
CA GLU A 102 6.23 1.71 18.72
C GLU A 102 5.56 2.26 19.99
#